data_AF-A0A537MZW3-F1
#
_entry.id   AF-A0A537MZW3-F1
#
_cell.length_a   1.000
_cell.length_b   1.000
_cell.length_c   1.000
_cell.angle_alpha   90.00
_cell.angle_beta   90.00
_cell.angle_gamma   90.00
#
_symmetry.space_group_name_H-M   'P 1'
#
loop_
_entity.id
_entity.type
_entity.pdbx_description
1 polymer ?
#
loop_
_entity_poly.entity_id
_entity_poly.type
_entity_poly.pdbx_seq_one_letter_code
_entity_poly.pdbx_strand_id
1 'polypeptide(L)'
;MRRTPYLAAFVAAVALATTAYAAQPQSAGAQGRAEQACAEHGVQPRSTAWELCLSHVTRAYEWGEHTLAQQLARAAGDARVNCLERGQRPETFGYRACVNKEIEAHSELLILGDDQSGVNVAEARR
;
A
#
# COMPACT_ATOMS: atom_id res chain seq x y z
N MET A 1 62.78 -16.14 36.90
CA MET A 1 61.31 -16.01 36.93
C MET A 1 60.91 -15.04 35.83
N ARG A 2 59.90 -15.41 35.04
CA ARG A 2 59.59 -14.92 33.68
C ARG A 2 58.99 -13.51 33.65
N ARG A 3 59.36 -12.75 32.61
CA ARG A 3 58.87 -11.41 32.26
C ARG A 3 57.44 -11.48 31.68
N THR A 4 56.58 -10.59 32.14
CA THR A 4 55.21 -10.33 31.68
C THR A 4 55.20 -9.68 30.30
N PRO A 5 54.26 -10.08 29.42
CA PRO A 5 53.79 -9.18 28.36
C PRO A 5 52.30 -8.85 28.54
N TYR A 6 52.02 -7.55 28.60
CA TYR A 6 50.70 -6.96 28.42
C TYR A 6 50.25 -7.20 26.98
N LEU A 7 49.14 -7.92 26.79
CA LEU A 7 48.43 -7.96 25.53
C LEU A 7 47.01 -7.45 25.76
N ALA A 8 46.85 -6.15 25.50
CA ALA A 8 45.54 -5.52 25.38
C ALA A 8 44.88 -6.03 24.09
N ALA A 9 43.92 -6.94 24.24
CA ALA A 9 43.07 -7.40 23.15
C ALA A 9 41.70 -6.73 23.26
N PHE A 10 41.59 -5.51 22.73
CA PHE A 10 40.29 -4.92 22.39
C PHE A 10 39.81 -5.56 21.08
N VAL A 11 39.06 -6.65 21.17
CA VAL A 11 38.33 -7.19 20.02
C VAL A 11 36.96 -6.54 20.02
N ALA A 12 36.81 -5.51 19.19
CA ALA A 12 35.55 -4.83 18.93
C ALA A 12 34.54 -5.80 18.33
N ALA A 13 33.39 -5.95 18.99
CA ALA A 13 32.26 -6.68 18.46
C ALA A 13 31.64 -5.89 17.31
N VAL A 14 31.86 -6.34 16.07
CA VAL A 14 31.13 -5.84 14.91
C VAL A 14 29.76 -6.51 14.92
N ALA A 15 28.75 -5.79 15.42
CA ALA A 15 27.37 -6.17 15.23
C ALA A 15 27.02 -6.06 13.74
N LEU A 16 26.98 -7.20 13.05
CA LEU A 16 26.40 -7.27 11.71
C LEU A 16 24.88 -7.11 11.85
N ALA A 17 24.42 -5.87 11.81
CA ALA A 17 23.03 -5.58 11.50
C ALA A 17 22.81 -5.93 10.02
N THR A 18 22.49 -7.19 9.72
CA THR A 18 21.97 -7.54 8.41
C THR A 18 20.58 -6.95 8.32
N THR A 19 20.47 -5.80 7.66
CA THR A 19 19.19 -5.27 7.20
C THR A 19 18.52 -6.38 6.39
N ALA A 20 17.33 -6.78 6.82
CA ALA A 20 16.45 -7.63 6.04
C ALA A 20 16.20 -6.89 4.72
N TYR A 21 16.91 -7.29 3.67
CA TYR A 21 16.59 -6.87 2.32
C TYR A 21 15.17 -7.35 2.06
N ALA A 22 14.26 -6.38 2.02
CA ALA A 22 12.87 -6.54 1.65
C ALA A 22 12.78 -7.46 0.43
N ALA A 23 11.84 -8.40 0.50
CA ALA A 23 11.50 -9.31 -0.58
C ALA A 23 11.48 -8.55 -1.92
N GLN A 24 12.24 -9.05 -2.89
CA GLN A 24 12.22 -8.52 -4.25
C GLN A 24 10.76 -8.58 -4.74
N PRO A 25 10.16 -7.46 -5.21
CA PRO A 25 8.79 -7.50 -5.69
C PRO A 25 8.77 -8.41 -6.91
N GLN A 26 7.84 -9.36 -6.90
CA GLN A 26 7.44 -10.16 -8.05
C GLN A 26 6.68 -9.23 -9.03
N SER A 27 7.33 -8.13 -9.43
CA SER A 27 6.73 -6.93 -10.02
C SER A 27 6.07 -7.22 -11.37
N ALA A 28 6.55 -8.21 -12.12
CA ALA A 28 5.90 -8.67 -13.34
C ALA A 28 4.49 -9.24 -13.10
N GLY A 29 4.25 -9.87 -11.94
CA GLY A 29 2.93 -10.40 -11.57
C GLY A 29 2.04 -9.37 -10.85
N ALA A 30 2.62 -8.53 -9.99
CA ALA A 30 1.88 -7.49 -9.28
C ALA A 30 1.30 -6.43 -10.24
N GLN A 31 2.12 -5.96 -11.18
CA GLN A 31 1.68 -4.97 -12.17
C GLN A 31 0.60 -5.54 -13.09
N GLY A 32 0.77 -6.76 -13.61
CA GLY A 32 -0.24 -7.39 -14.48
C GLY A 32 -1.59 -7.59 -13.76
N ARG A 33 -1.57 -7.98 -12.47
CA ARG A 33 -2.80 -8.08 -11.66
C ARG A 33 -3.43 -6.71 -11.39
N ALA A 34 -2.61 -5.67 -11.19
CA ALA A 34 -3.11 -4.31 -11.02
C ALA A 34 -3.79 -3.80 -12.29
N GLU A 35 -3.17 -4.00 -13.45
CA GLU A 35 -3.75 -3.66 -14.75
C GLU A 35 -5.09 -4.36 -14.97
N GLN A 36 -5.16 -5.66 -14.70
CA GLN A 36 -6.40 -6.42 -14.78
C GLN A 36 -7.47 -5.86 -13.84
N ALA A 37 -7.16 -5.66 -12.56
CA ALA A 37 -8.12 -5.16 -11.57
C ALA A 37 -8.65 -3.76 -11.93
N CYS A 38 -7.76 -2.84 -12.34
CA CYS A 38 -8.15 -1.50 -12.77
C CYS A 38 -9.06 -1.56 -14.01
N ALA A 39 -8.79 -2.45 -14.97
CA ALA A 39 -9.61 -2.63 -16.15
C ALA A 39 -10.99 -3.23 -15.83
N GLU A 40 -11.04 -4.22 -14.94
CA GLU A 40 -12.29 -4.85 -14.46
C GLU A 40 -13.22 -3.84 -13.79
N HIS A 41 -12.67 -2.85 -13.09
CA HIS A 41 -13.41 -1.74 -12.49
C HIS A 41 -13.62 -0.54 -13.45
N GLY A 42 -13.44 -0.78 -14.76
CA GLY A 42 -13.78 0.15 -15.83
C GLY A 42 -12.85 1.36 -15.93
N VAL A 43 -11.73 1.38 -15.23
CA VAL A 43 -10.74 2.46 -15.35
C VAL A 43 -10.09 2.37 -16.72
N GLN A 44 -10.20 3.42 -17.52
CA GLN A 44 -9.75 3.39 -18.92
C GLN A 44 -8.22 3.48 -19.02
N PRO A 45 -7.57 2.57 -19.78
CA PRO A 45 -6.14 2.64 -20.02
C PRO A 45 -5.70 4.01 -20.56
N ARG A 46 -4.47 4.43 -20.20
CA ARG A 46 -3.89 5.72 -20.61
C ARG A 46 -4.70 6.95 -20.17
N SER A 47 -5.38 6.85 -19.02
CA SER A 47 -6.07 7.98 -18.37
C SER A 47 -5.39 8.35 -17.05
N THR A 48 -5.66 9.55 -16.54
CA THR A 48 -5.17 9.95 -15.20
C THR A 48 -5.68 9.02 -14.10
N ALA A 49 -6.92 8.55 -14.20
CA ALA A 49 -7.46 7.59 -13.22
C ALA A 49 -6.75 6.22 -13.30
N TRP A 50 -6.29 5.83 -14.50
CA TRP A 50 -5.52 4.60 -14.69
C TRP A 50 -4.16 4.66 -14.01
N GLU A 51 -3.43 5.76 -14.20
CA GLU A 51 -2.13 5.97 -13.55
C GLU A 51 -2.27 5.92 -12.02
N LEU A 52 -3.30 6.58 -11.49
CA LEU A 52 -3.58 6.59 -10.05
C LEU A 52 -3.98 5.20 -9.55
N CYS A 53 -4.86 4.51 -10.26
CA CYS A 53 -5.27 3.14 -9.94
C CYS A 53 -4.05 2.21 -9.88
N LEU A 54 -3.21 2.20 -10.92
CA LEU A 54 -2.02 1.36 -10.96
C LEU A 54 -1.05 1.66 -9.81
N SER A 55 -0.81 2.93 -9.50
CA SER A 55 0.09 3.35 -8.42
C SER A 55 -0.31 2.74 -7.07
N HIS A 56 -1.61 2.81 -6.73
CA HIS A 56 -2.13 2.33 -5.44
C HIS A 56 -2.30 0.81 -5.44
N VAL A 57 -2.88 0.24 -6.49
CA VAL A 57 -3.23 -1.19 -6.58
C VAL A 57 -1.98 -2.06 -6.72
N THR A 58 -0.97 -1.63 -7.49
CA THR A 58 0.29 -2.38 -7.63
C THR A 58 0.99 -2.49 -6.28
N ARG A 59 1.07 -1.40 -5.51
CA ARG A 59 1.66 -1.41 -4.17
C ARG A 59 0.94 -2.37 -3.23
N ALA A 60 -0.39 -2.39 -3.24
CA ALA A 60 -1.15 -3.35 -2.44
C ALA A 60 -0.86 -4.81 -2.84
N TYR A 61 -0.74 -5.10 -4.14
CA TYR A 61 -0.34 -6.42 -4.62
C TYR A 61 1.11 -6.79 -4.24
N GLU A 62 2.03 -5.84 -4.26
CA GLU A 62 3.43 -6.04 -3.85
C GLU A 62 3.55 -6.39 -2.36
N TRP A 63 2.62 -5.90 -1.53
CA TRP A 63 2.54 -6.22 -0.11
C TRP A 63 1.72 -7.47 0.20
N GLY A 64 1.17 -8.15 -0.81
CA GLY A 64 0.31 -9.32 -0.62
C GLY A 64 -1.11 -9.01 -0.17
N GLU A 65 -1.49 -7.73 -0.12
CA GLU A 65 -2.80 -7.25 0.32
C GLU A 65 -3.82 -7.33 -0.82
N HIS A 66 -4.20 -8.56 -1.20
CA HIS A 66 -5.07 -8.82 -2.35
C HIS A 66 -6.46 -8.19 -2.23
N THR A 67 -7.05 -8.26 -1.04
CA THR A 67 -8.38 -7.68 -0.77
C THR A 67 -8.35 -6.16 -0.87
N LEU A 68 -7.34 -5.53 -0.27
CA LEU A 68 -7.12 -4.08 -0.36
C LEU A 68 -6.90 -3.66 -1.82
N ALA A 69 -6.09 -4.41 -2.58
CA ALA A 69 -5.84 -4.11 -3.99
C ALA A 69 -7.14 -4.06 -4.81
N GLN A 70 -8.05 -5.01 -4.59
CA GLN A 70 -9.36 -5.05 -5.25
C GLN A 70 -10.26 -3.89 -4.81
N GLN A 71 -10.27 -3.56 -3.52
CA GLN A 71 -11.04 -2.43 -3.00
C GLN A 71 -10.53 -1.09 -3.54
N LEU A 72 -9.21 -0.90 -3.64
CA LEU A 72 -8.59 0.29 -4.25
C LEU A 72 -8.91 0.39 -5.75
N ALA A 73 -8.92 -0.74 -6.47
CA ALA A 73 -9.30 -0.75 -7.89
C ALA A 73 -10.76 -0.34 -8.10
N ARG A 74 -11.68 -0.86 -7.27
CA ARG A 74 -13.08 -0.43 -7.24
C ARG A 74 -13.21 1.05 -6.92
N ALA A 75 -12.54 1.51 -5.87
CA ALA A 75 -12.55 2.91 -5.45
C ALA A 75 -12.07 3.84 -6.58
N ALA A 76 -11.05 3.45 -7.34
CA ALA A 76 -10.59 4.23 -8.49
C ALA A 76 -11.63 4.29 -9.63
N GLY A 77 -12.37 3.19 -9.86
CA GLY A 77 -13.49 3.14 -10.79
C GLY A 77 -14.62 4.09 -10.40
N ASP A 78 -15.06 4.01 -9.14
CA ASP A 78 -16.12 4.84 -8.57
C ASP A 78 -15.70 6.32 -8.52
N ALA A 79 -14.47 6.60 -8.09
CA ALA A 79 -13.90 7.93 -8.04
C ALA A 79 -13.91 8.60 -9.43
N ARG A 80 -13.54 7.87 -10.49
CA ARG A 80 -13.62 8.39 -11.86
C ARG A 80 -15.05 8.86 -12.17
N VAL A 81 -16.05 8.01 -11.93
CA VAL A 81 -17.45 8.33 -12.22
C VAL A 81 -17.90 9.54 -11.40
N ASN A 82 -17.67 9.51 -10.10
CA ASN A 82 -18.06 10.59 -9.18
C ASN A 82 -17.41 11.93 -9.55
N CYS A 83 -16.11 11.93 -9.90
CA CYS A 83 -15.41 13.15 -10.28
C CYS A 83 -15.93 13.72 -11.60
N LEU A 84 -16.26 12.86 -12.57
CA LEU A 84 -16.91 13.28 -13.82
C LEU A 84 -18.29 13.88 -13.58
N GLU A 85 -19.11 13.24 -12.75
CA GLU A 85 -20.45 13.73 -12.37
C GLU A 85 -20.41 15.06 -11.63
N ARG A 86 -19.35 15.30 -10.84
CA ARG A 86 -19.07 16.59 -10.20
C ARG A 86 -18.52 17.65 -11.17
N GLY A 87 -18.46 17.37 -12.47
CA GLY A 87 -18.04 18.29 -13.52
C GLY A 87 -16.53 18.42 -13.68
N GLN A 88 -15.73 17.55 -13.05
CA GLN A 88 -14.28 17.56 -13.24
C GLN A 88 -13.92 16.97 -14.60
N ARG A 89 -13.02 17.64 -15.32
CA ARG A 89 -12.56 17.20 -16.65
C ARG A 89 -11.32 16.31 -16.54
N PRO A 90 -11.24 15.15 -17.21
CA PRO A 90 -10.16 14.15 -17.09
C PRO A 90 -8.72 14.67 -17.22
N GLU A 91 -8.53 15.78 -17.90
CA GLU A 91 -7.22 16.39 -18.18
C GLU A 91 -6.85 17.52 -17.22
N THR A 92 -7.65 17.74 -16.19
CA THR A 92 -7.43 18.82 -15.24
C THR A 92 -6.78 18.33 -13.96
N PHE A 93 -6.01 19.22 -13.33
CA PHE A 93 -5.51 18.99 -11.98
C PHE A 93 -6.63 18.71 -10.98
N GLY A 94 -7.78 19.38 -11.13
CA GLY A 94 -8.98 19.16 -10.29
C GLY A 94 -9.51 17.74 -10.35
N TYR A 95 -9.53 17.14 -11.55
CA TYR A 95 -9.89 15.72 -11.70
C TYR A 95 -8.87 14.79 -11.04
N ARG A 96 -7.57 15.01 -11.24
CA ARG A 96 -6.51 14.21 -10.60
C ARG A 96 -6.63 14.24 -9.07
N ALA A 97 -6.79 15.44 -8.51
CA ALA A 97 -6.95 15.63 -7.07
C ALA A 97 -8.22 14.98 -6.53
N CYS A 98 -9.34 15.09 -7.25
CA CYS A 98 -10.59 14.45 -6.90
C CYS A 98 -10.45 12.92 -6.85
N VAL A 99 -9.91 12.31 -7.90
CA VAL A 99 -9.75 10.86 -7.97
C VAL A 99 -8.80 10.36 -6.88
N ASN A 100 -7.67 11.03 -6.68
CA ASN A 100 -6.72 10.64 -5.64
C ASN A 100 -7.32 10.73 -4.23
N LYS A 101 -8.07 11.80 -3.94
CA LYS A 101 -8.74 11.99 -2.65
C LYS A 101 -9.76 10.88 -2.37
N GLU A 102 -10.57 10.51 -3.35
CA GLU A 102 -11.56 9.43 -3.19
C GLU A 102 -10.85 8.10 -2.94
N ILE A 103 -9.77 7.77 -3.67
CA ILE A 103 -8.98 6.54 -3.44
C ILE A 103 -8.34 6.53 -2.04
N GLU A 104 -7.76 7.65 -1.60
CA GLU A 104 -7.14 7.78 -0.28
C GLU A 104 -8.16 7.66 0.85
N ALA A 105 -9.33 8.29 0.72
CA ALA A 105 -10.42 8.16 1.68
C ALA A 105 -10.87 6.69 1.84
N HIS A 106 -10.92 5.95 0.74
CA HIS A 106 -11.19 4.52 0.78
C HIS A 106 -10.07 3.74 1.47
N SER A 107 -8.80 4.05 1.23
CA SER A 107 -7.69 3.39 1.93
C SER A 107 -7.69 3.65 3.44
N GLU A 108 -8.01 4.87 3.88
CA GLU A 108 -8.04 5.23 5.30
C GLU A 108 -9.18 4.54 6.05
N LEU A 109 -10.37 4.46 5.43
CA LEU A 109 -11.51 3.73 5.98
C LEU A 109 -11.24 2.23 6.15
N LEU A 110 -10.40 1.65 5.31
CA LEU A 110 -10.03 0.24 5.40
C LEU A 110 -9.04 -0.03 6.53
N ILE A 111 -8.15 0.93 6.82
CA ILE A 111 -7.22 0.83 7.95
C ILE A 111 -7.95 0.96 9.30
N LEU A 112 -9.03 1.76 9.35
CA LEU A 112 -9.89 1.97 10.53
C LEU A 112 -11.02 0.94 10.68
N GLY A 113 -11.12 -0.03 9.77
CA GLY A 113 -12.14 -1.07 9.81
C GLY A 113 -11.73 -2.31 10.61
N ASP A 114 -10.42 -2.57 10.71
CA ASP A 114 -9.88 -3.80 11.32
C ASP A 114 -9.78 -3.73 12.85
N ASP A 115 -9.90 -2.55 13.45
CA ASP A 115 -9.88 -2.31 14.90
C ASP A 115 -11.28 -2.29 15.55
N GLN A 116 -12.37 -2.33 14.77
CA GLN A 116 -13.75 -2.42 15.30
C GLN A 116 -14.26 -3.84 15.58
N SER A 117 -13.40 -4.88 15.55
CA SER A 117 -13.68 -6.15 16.24
C SER A 117 -13.38 -6.03 17.74
N GLY A 118 -13.89 -4.97 18.37
CA GLY A 118 -13.94 -4.84 19.81
C GLY A 118 -14.91 -5.87 20.37
N VAL A 119 -14.43 -7.07 20.67
CA VAL A 119 -15.09 -7.93 21.65
C VAL A 119 -15.36 -7.07 22.88
N ASN A 120 -16.62 -6.85 23.21
CA ASN A 120 -17.02 -6.21 24.47
C ASN A 120 -16.56 -7.10 25.63
N VAL A 121 -15.30 -6.94 26.06
CA VAL A 121 -14.72 -7.59 27.26
C VAL A 121 -15.43 -7.17 28.55
N ALA A 122 -16.37 -6.22 28.47
CA ALA A 122 -17.26 -5.85 29.56
C ALA A 122 -18.40 -6.86 29.82
N GLU A 123 -18.72 -7.74 28.88
CA GLU A 123 -19.88 -8.65 29.00
C GLU A 123 -19.51 -10.09 29.40
N ALA A 124 -18.21 -10.42 29.43
CA ALA A 124 -17.70 -11.76 29.78
C ALA A 124 -17.45 -11.99 31.29
N ARG A 125 -17.97 -11.13 32.17
CA ARG A 125 -17.74 -11.19 33.62
C ARG A 125 -19.01 -11.09 34.48
N ARG A 126 -20.09 -11.75 34.06
CA ARG A 126 -21.20 -12.10 34.97
C ARG A 126 -21.36 -13.60 35.08
#